data_AF-A0A7D7XF07-F1
#
_entry.id   AF-A0A7D7XF07-F1
#
_cell.length_a   1.000
_cell.length_b   1.000
_cell.length_c   1.000
_cell.angle_alpha   90.00
_cell.angle_beta   90.00
_cell.angle_gamma   90.00
#
_symmetry.space_group_name_H-M   'P 1'
#
loop_
_entity.id
_entity.type
_entity.pdbx_description
1 polymer ?
#
loop_
_entity_poly.entity_id
_entity_poly.type
_entity_poly.pdbx_seq_one_letter_code
_entity_poly.pdbx_strand_id
1 'polypeptide(L)'
;MTPAVTDFSIAATPVSQIAPPGATINYTVQLVPLSPSFDHPIGLTVTGLPTNATYSFASSTATPGSQAAAKTLTISVPQTQAKLLPLNKMPSVGAASDSMASPASDVAAGGGSYGHSRHRYYTGGYFSQAEQTYTVTITGTSGILVHSTTVTLTVE
;
A
#
# COMPACT_ATOMS: atom_id res chain seq x y z
N MET A 1 5.50 -48.76 -15.42
CA MET A 1 6.19 -47.85 -14.49
C MET A 1 5.41 -46.55 -14.47
N THR A 2 4.79 -46.19 -13.35
CA THR A 2 4.19 -44.86 -13.17
C THR A 2 5.32 -43.87 -12.93
N PRO A 3 5.37 -42.72 -13.63
CA PRO A 3 6.36 -41.69 -13.34
C PRO A 3 6.15 -41.20 -11.90
N ALA A 4 7.22 -41.12 -11.11
CA ALA A 4 7.19 -40.44 -9.83
C ALA A 4 7.02 -38.94 -10.11
N VAL A 5 5.80 -38.43 -9.91
CA VAL A 5 5.51 -37.00 -10.04
C VAL A 5 5.98 -36.32 -8.76
N THR A 6 6.86 -35.33 -8.92
CA THR A 6 7.27 -34.45 -7.81
C THR A 6 6.31 -33.28 -7.72
N ASP A 7 5.94 -32.87 -6.52
CA ASP A 7 5.00 -31.76 -6.30
C ASP A 7 5.48 -30.80 -5.21
N PHE A 8 4.86 -29.63 -5.12
CA PHE A 8 5.17 -28.58 -4.14
C PHE A 8 3.91 -27.92 -3.59
N SER A 9 4.04 -27.21 -2.48
CA SER A 9 3.00 -26.33 -1.95
C SER A 9 3.52 -24.91 -1.77
N ILE A 10 2.62 -23.93 -1.79
CA ILE A 10 2.93 -22.51 -1.62
C ILE A 10 2.12 -21.93 -0.46
N ALA A 11 2.76 -21.16 0.41
CA ALA A 11 2.13 -20.41 1.49
C ALA A 11 2.71 -19.00 1.58
N ALA A 12 1.95 -18.05 2.11
CA ALA A 12 2.41 -16.68 2.31
C ALA A 12 2.10 -16.19 3.74
N THR A 13 3.05 -15.50 4.36
CA THR A 13 2.91 -14.91 5.69
C THR A 13 3.40 -13.46 5.72
N PRO A 14 2.69 -12.57 6.42
CA PRO A 14 1.37 -12.75 7.04
C PRO A 14 0.24 -12.91 6.01
N VAL A 15 -0.88 -13.53 6.41
CA VAL A 15 -2.05 -13.75 5.52
C VAL A 15 -2.92 -12.51 5.35
N SER A 16 -2.80 -11.53 6.25
CA SER A 16 -3.49 -10.25 6.19
C SER A 16 -2.56 -9.13 6.64
N GLN A 17 -2.56 -8.00 5.92
CA GLN A 17 -1.92 -6.77 6.38
C GLN A 17 -2.75 -5.54 6.03
N ILE A 18 -2.48 -4.48 6.80
CA ILE A 18 -2.95 -3.13 6.54
C ILE A 18 -1.76 -2.30 6.06
N ALA A 19 -1.96 -1.53 4.99
CA ALA A 19 -0.94 -0.68 4.39
C ALA A 19 -1.50 0.72 4.11
N PRO A 20 -0.95 1.78 4.73
CA PRO A 20 -1.29 3.15 4.38
C PRO A 20 -0.90 3.49 2.93
N PRO A 21 -1.41 4.59 2.35
CA PRO A 21 -1.03 5.02 1.02
C PRO A 21 0.44 5.40 0.96
N GLY A 22 1.15 4.95 -0.08
CA GLY A 22 2.60 5.13 -0.20
C GLY A 22 3.44 4.15 0.63
N ALA A 23 2.82 3.25 1.41
CA ALA A 23 3.55 2.29 2.21
C ALA A 23 4.21 1.20 1.36
N THR A 24 5.30 0.64 1.88
CA THR A 24 5.94 -0.55 1.34
C THR A 24 5.87 -1.66 2.37
N ILE A 25 5.32 -2.82 1.98
CA ILE A 25 5.08 -3.97 2.85
C ILE A 25 5.78 -5.21 2.31
N ASN A 26 6.12 -6.14 3.21
CA ASN A 26 6.84 -7.36 2.87
C ASN A 26 6.05 -8.60 3.30
N TYR A 27 5.89 -9.54 2.37
CA TYR A 27 5.36 -10.87 2.59
C TYR A 27 6.47 -11.91 2.41
N THR A 28 6.45 -12.95 3.24
CA THR A 28 7.29 -14.14 3.07
C THR A 28 6.48 -15.22 2.39
N VAL A 29 6.88 -15.60 1.18
CA VAL A 29 6.34 -16.73 0.44
C VAL A 29 7.21 -17.95 0.72
N GLN A 30 6.59 -19.01 1.22
CA GLN A 30 7.22 -20.31 1.50
C GLN A 30 6.82 -21.31 0.43
N LEU A 31 7.81 -21.98 -0.15
CA LEU A 31 7.63 -23.06 -1.12
C LEU A 31 8.13 -24.35 -0.47
N VAL A 32 7.24 -25.31 -0.26
CA VAL A 32 7.55 -26.56 0.46
C VAL A 32 7.45 -27.74 -0.51
N PRO A 33 8.52 -28.53 -0.72
CA PRO A 33 8.46 -29.73 -1.54
C PRO A 33 7.58 -30.80 -0.84
N LEU A 34 6.69 -31.44 -1.60
CA LEU A 34 5.80 -32.50 -1.09
C LEU A 34 6.32 -33.91 -1.40
N SER A 35 7.36 -34.00 -2.20
CA SER A 35 8.10 -35.21 -2.56
C SER A 35 9.56 -35.01 -2.15
N PRO A 36 10.41 -36.04 -2.02
CA PRO A 36 11.66 -35.94 -1.26
C PRO A 36 12.63 -34.84 -1.73
N SER A 37 12.50 -34.41 -2.99
CA SER A 37 13.00 -33.12 -3.46
C SER A 37 12.09 -32.54 -4.55
N PHE A 38 12.16 -31.22 -4.72
CA PHE A 38 11.64 -30.49 -5.87
C PHE A 38 12.74 -29.61 -6.48
N ASP A 39 13.44 -30.15 -7.47
CA ASP A 39 14.61 -29.51 -8.09
C ASP A 39 14.28 -28.69 -9.36
N HIS A 40 13.00 -28.46 -9.62
CA HIS A 40 12.54 -27.62 -10.74
C HIS A 40 12.33 -26.17 -10.29
N PRO A 41 12.67 -25.18 -11.13
CA PRO A 41 12.45 -23.78 -10.81
C PRO A 41 10.95 -23.42 -10.85
N ILE A 42 10.47 -22.80 -9.78
CA ILE A 42 9.11 -22.28 -9.64
C ILE A 42 9.14 -20.79 -9.97
N GLY A 43 8.45 -20.39 -11.04
CA GLY A 43 8.21 -18.98 -11.37
C GLY A 43 7.06 -18.42 -10.53
N LEU A 44 7.24 -17.23 -9.98
CA LEU A 44 6.25 -16.57 -9.12
C LEU A 44 5.60 -15.36 -9.81
N THR A 45 4.28 -15.31 -9.76
CA THR A 45 3.48 -14.17 -10.26
C THR A 45 2.49 -13.70 -9.20
N VAL A 46 2.16 -12.40 -9.23
CA VAL A 46 1.20 -11.80 -8.29
C VAL A 46 0.11 -11.07 -9.06
N THR A 47 -1.14 -11.26 -8.66
CA THR A 47 -2.32 -10.60 -9.22
C THR A 47 -3.25 -10.11 -8.09
N GLY A 48 -4.23 -9.27 -8.43
CA GLY A 48 -5.18 -8.73 -7.44
C GLY A 48 -4.63 -7.59 -6.57
N LEU A 49 -3.57 -6.92 -7.03
CA LEU A 49 -3.00 -5.75 -6.36
C LEU A 49 -3.88 -4.51 -6.53
N PRO A 50 -3.77 -3.51 -5.62
CA PRO A 50 -4.41 -2.21 -5.79
C PRO A 50 -4.01 -1.53 -7.10
N THR A 51 -4.89 -0.69 -7.65
CA THR A 51 -4.59 0.10 -8.86
C THR A 51 -3.34 0.95 -8.64
N ASN A 52 -2.38 0.90 -9.57
CA ASN A 52 -1.07 1.58 -9.49
C ASN A 52 -0.12 1.04 -8.40
N ALA A 53 -0.46 -0.03 -7.69
CA ALA A 53 0.51 -0.73 -6.85
C ALA A 53 1.51 -1.48 -7.71
N THR A 54 2.72 -1.62 -7.18
CA THR A 54 3.78 -2.42 -7.80
C THR A 54 4.19 -3.54 -6.86
N TYR A 55 4.64 -4.65 -7.43
CA TYR A 55 5.22 -5.74 -6.67
C TYR A 55 6.60 -6.07 -7.21
N SER A 56 7.46 -6.52 -6.32
CA SER A 56 8.79 -7.03 -6.66
C SER A 56 9.09 -8.24 -5.80
N PHE A 57 9.67 -9.27 -6.42
CA PHE A 57 10.30 -10.35 -5.68
C PHE A 57 11.80 -10.11 -5.64
N ALA A 58 12.44 -10.42 -4.50
CA ALA A 58 13.91 -10.43 -4.43
C ALA A 58 14.53 -11.34 -5.52
N SER A 59 13.82 -12.41 -5.89
CA SER A 59 14.06 -13.21 -7.09
C SER A 59 12.73 -13.80 -7.58
N SER A 60 12.40 -13.66 -8.86
CA SER A 60 11.14 -14.15 -9.44
C SER A 60 11.05 -15.68 -9.57
N THR A 61 12.15 -16.38 -9.34
CA THR A 61 12.24 -17.85 -9.38
C THR A 61 12.80 -18.41 -8.08
N ALA A 62 12.35 -19.62 -7.72
CA ALA A 62 12.83 -20.34 -6.54
C ALA A 62 12.88 -21.85 -6.80
N THR A 63 13.87 -22.53 -6.24
CA THR A 63 13.98 -24.00 -6.27
C THR A 63 14.06 -24.51 -4.83
N PRO A 64 13.02 -25.17 -4.30
CA PRO A 64 13.01 -25.70 -2.93
C PRO A 64 14.08 -26.77 -2.68
N GLY A 65 14.37 -27.61 -3.68
CA GLY A 65 15.21 -28.79 -3.45
C GLY A 65 14.56 -29.71 -2.43
N SER A 66 15.32 -30.20 -1.44
CA SER A 66 14.78 -31.04 -0.36
C SER A 66 14.19 -30.27 0.82
N GLN A 67 14.31 -28.94 0.87
CA GLN A 67 13.87 -28.12 2.01
C GLN A 67 12.91 -27.02 1.54
N ALA A 68 12.24 -26.35 2.48
CA ALA A 68 11.41 -25.20 2.13
C ALA A 68 12.28 -24.04 1.63
N ALA A 69 11.86 -23.38 0.55
CA ALA A 69 12.47 -22.15 0.06
C ALA A 69 11.61 -20.95 0.43
N ALA A 70 12.21 -20.01 1.15
CA ALA A 70 11.59 -18.72 1.47
C ALA A 70 11.91 -17.68 0.38
N LYS A 71 10.91 -16.85 0.04
CA LYS A 71 11.06 -15.70 -0.86
C LYS A 71 10.36 -14.48 -0.28
N THR A 72 11.00 -13.33 -0.42
CA THR A 72 10.42 -12.05 0.00
C THR A 72 9.72 -11.41 -1.19
N LEU A 73 8.43 -11.15 -1.01
CA LEU A 73 7.58 -10.34 -1.88
C LEU A 73 7.44 -8.96 -1.25
N THR A 74 7.84 -7.93 -1.98
CA THR A 74 7.67 -6.54 -1.59
C THR A 74 6.56 -5.92 -2.41
N ILE A 75 5.57 -5.32 -1.76
CA ILE A 75 4.48 -4.60 -2.41
C ILE A 75 4.59 -3.13 -2.03
N SER A 76 4.61 -2.27 -3.04
CA SER A 76 4.55 -0.81 -2.87
C SER A 76 3.16 -0.34 -3.22
N VAL A 77 2.46 0.17 -2.22
CA VAL A 77 1.12 0.75 -2.33
C VAL A 77 1.28 2.19 -2.84
N PRO A 78 0.54 2.61 -3.87
CA PRO A 78 0.68 3.96 -4.39
C PRO A 78 0.14 4.96 -3.37
N GLN A 79 0.62 6.20 -3.46
CA GLN A 79 -0.03 7.29 -2.77
C GLN A 79 -1.41 7.51 -3.42
N THR A 80 -2.45 7.64 -2.62
CA THR A 80 -3.73 8.14 -3.11
C THR A 80 -3.54 9.59 -3.49
N GLN A 81 -3.45 9.85 -4.79
CA GLN A 81 -3.52 11.21 -5.28
C GLN A 81 -4.92 11.71 -4.91
N ALA A 82 -5.00 12.70 -4.02
CA ALA A 82 -6.26 13.30 -3.65
C ALA A 82 -7.00 13.67 -4.94
N LYS A 83 -8.15 13.03 -5.18
CA LYS A 83 -9.06 13.49 -6.22
C LYS A 83 -9.60 14.82 -5.74
N LEU A 84 -8.90 15.91 -6.11
CA LEU A 84 -9.43 17.25 -5.94
C LEU A 84 -10.77 17.26 -6.65
N LEU A 85 -11.85 17.40 -5.88
CA LEU A 85 -13.13 17.82 -6.42
C LEU A 85 -12.84 19.02 -7.33
N PRO A 86 -13.29 19.04 -8.60
CA PRO A 86 -13.03 20.20 -9.45
C PRO A 86 -13.63 21.43 -8.75
N LEU A 87 -12.78 22.37 -8.34
CA LEU A 87 -13.20 23.64 -7.73
C LEU A 87 -13.74 24.58 -8.82
N ASN A 88 -14.63 24.08 -9.69
CA ASN A 88 -15.16 24.83 -10.83
C ASN A 88 -16.40 25.64 -10.45
N LYS A 89 -16.19 26.67 -9.62
CA LYS A 89 -16.86 27.99 -9.67
C LYS A 89 -16.30 28.90 -8.57
N MET A 90 -15.09 29.44 -8.75
CA MET A 90 -14.76 30.71 -8.11
C MET A 90 -15.01 31.83 -9.14
N PRO A 91 -15.82 32.85 -8.82
CA PRO A 91 -15.94 34.04 -9.65
C PRO A 91 -14.60 34.79 -9.67
N SER A 92 -14.35 35.44 -10.81
CA SER A 92 -13.17 36.23 -11.13
C SER A 92 -12.78 37.24 -10.05
N VAL A 93 -11.47 37.35 -9.85
CA VAL A 93 -10.76 38.32 -8.99
C VAL A 93 -11.20 39.75 -9.30
N GLY A 94 -11.61 40.49 -8.27
CA GLY A 94 -11.73 41.95 -8.31
C GLY A 94 -10.53 42.59 -7.63
N ALA A 95 -9.78 43.41 -8.35
CA ALA A 95 -8.59 44.14 -7.91
C ALA A 95 -8.91 45.41 -7.11
N ALA A 96 -8.04 45.79 -6.16
CA ALA A 96 -7.65 47.15 -5.72
C ALA A 96 -6.86 47.01 -4.39
N SER A 97 -5.52 47.07 -4.33
CA SER A 97 -4.60 48.24 -4.33
C SER A 97 -4.69 49.17 -3.09
N ASP A 98 -3.51 49.56 -2.63
CA ASP A 98 -3.12 50.54 -1.59
C ASP A 98 -2.95 50.00 -0.16
N SER A 99 -1.72 49.86 0.37
CA SER A 99 -0.74 50.89 0.79
C SER A 99 -0.92 51.25 2.28
N MET A 100 0.19 51.63 2.93
CA MET A 100 0.40 52.12 4.32
C MET A 100 0.00 51.19 5.49
N ALA A 101 0.77 50.97 6.56
CA ALA A 101 2.10 51.32 7.00
C ALA A 101 2.39 50.43 8.23
N SER A 102 3.65 50.11 8.53
CA SER A 102 4.00 49.53 9.84
C SER A 102 3.80 50.57 10.95
N PRO A 103 3.18 50.22 12.08
CA PRO A 103 3.63 50.77 13.36
C PRO A 103 4.14 49.68 14.29
N ALA A 104 5.28 49.97 14.90
CA ALA A 104 5.88 49.20 15.99
C ALA A 104 4.89 48.99 17.14
N SER A 105 4.92 47.81 17.73
CA SER A 105 4.16 47.47 18.93
C SER A 105 4.88 48.04 20.15
N ASP A 106 4.26 49.01 20.83
CA ASP A 106 4.46 49.21 22.27
C ASP A 106 3.20 49.85 22.89
N VAL A 107 2.88 49.39 24.11
CA VAL A 107 1.90 49.87 25.11
C VAL A 107 0.72 48.93 25.40
N ALA A 108 0.75 48.45 26.65
CA ALA A 108 -0.27 47.73 27.39
C ALA A 108 -1.44 48.61 27.84
N ALA A 109 -2.67 48.08 27.90
CA ALA A 109 -3.65 48.27 28.99
C ALA A 109 -5.05 47.69 28.65
N GLY A 110 -5.59 46.90 29.60
CA GLY A 110 -6.97 47.01 30.11
C GLY A 110 -8.20 46.85 29.18
N GLY A 111 -8.97 45.78 29.43
CA GLY A 111 -10.43 45.87 29.56
C GLY A 111 -11.32 45.42 28.39
N GLY A 112 -12.18 44.42 28.66
CA GLY A 112 -13.54 44.36 28.11
C GLY A 112 -13.88 43.34 27.00
N SER A 113 -14.96 42.60 27.24
CA SER A 113 -15.99 42.11 26.30
C SER A 113 -15.69 41.01 25.25
N TYR A 114 -16.06 39.77 25.62
CA TYR A 114 -17.07 38.91 24.97
C TYR A 114 -17.32 39.10 23.47
N GLY A 115 -16.94 38.09 22.66
CA GLY A 115 -17.51 37.90 21.33
C GLY A 115 -16.58 37.18 20.34
N HIS A 116 -16.93 35.94 20.02
CA HIS A 116 -16.51 35.16 18.86
C HIS A 116 -15.10 34.55 18.88
N SER A 117 -15.05 33.38 19.52
CA SER A 117 -14.25 32.19 19.18
C SER A 117 -13.34 32.36 17.97
N ARG A 118 -12.05 32.54 18.24
CA ARG A 118 -10.99 32.48 17.23
C ARG A 118 -11.11 31.14 16.50
N HIS A 119 -11.26 31.25 15.19
CA HIS A 119 -11.23 30.19 14.20
C HIS A 119 -10.19 29.12 14.53
N ARG A 120 -10.66 27.93 14.88
CA ARG A 120 -9.91 26.69 14.70
C ARG A 120 -10.07 26.26 13.24
N TYR A 121 -9.21 26.78 12.39
CA TYR A 121 -8.75 26.07 11.19
C TYR A 121 -7.23 26.15 11.35
N TYR A 122 -6.48 25.10 11.60
CA TYR A 122 -6.49 23.76 11.03
C TYR A 122 -5.85 22.82 12.05
N THR A 123 -6.37 21.62 12.25
CA THR A 123 -5.57 20.43 12.65
C THR A 123 -6.47 19.21 12.63
N GLY A 124 -6.13 18.25 11.77
CA GLY A 124 -6.60 16.87 11.93
C GLY A 124 -7.80 16.45 11.08
N GLY A 125 -7.92 16.94 9.85
CA GLY A 125 -8.67 16.19 8.83
C GLY A 125 -7.81 15.03 8.35
N TYR A 126 -7.72 13.95 9.14
CA TYR A 126 -7.26 12.67 8.59
C TYR A 126 -8.33 12.23 7.59
N PHE A 127 -8.03 12.51 6.32
CA PHE A 127 -8.58 11.89 5.12
C PHE A 127 -9.13 10.50 5.44
N SER A 128 -10.46 10.37 5.50
CA SER A 128 -11.14 9.08 5.52
C SER A 128 -11.06 8.53 4.10
N GLN A 129 -9.88 8.05 3.70
CA GLN A 129 -9.81 7.21 2.52
C GLN A 129 -10.64 5.96 2.84
N ALA A 130 -11.56 5.63 1.93
CA ALA A 130 -12.38 4.45 2.10
C ALA A 130 -11.42 3.25 2.17
N GLU A 131 -11.41 2.58 3.32
CA GLU A 131 -10.67 1.34 3.52
C GLU A 131 -11.05 0.37 2.39
N GLN A 132 -10.08 -0.03 1.59
CA GLN A 132 -10.29 -0.97 0.49
C GLN A 132 -9.50 -2.23 0.74
N THR A 133 -10.22 -3.36 0.74
CA THR A 133 -9.62 -4.69 0.87
C THR A 133 -9.37 -5.28 -0.50
N TYR A 134 -8.15 -5.74 -0.72
CA TYR A 134 -7.68 -6.39 -1.94
C TYR A 134 -7.33 -7.85 -1.63
N THR A 135 -7.79 -8.75 -2.50
CA THR A 135 -7.38 -10.16 -2.48
C THR A 135 -6.20 -10.34 -3.41
N VAL A 136 -5.01 -10.42 -2.83
CA VAL A 136 -3.76 -10.60 -3.57
C VAL A 136 -3.52 -12.09 -3.75
N THR A 137 -3.35 -12.54 -4.99
CA THR A 137 -3.09 -13.94 -5.32
C THR A 137 -1.63 -14.10 -5.74
N ILE A 138 -0.90 -14.99 -5.06
CA ILE A 138 0.45 -15.40 -5.41
C ILE A 138 0.36 -16.78 -6.07
N THR A 139 0.86 -16.89 -7.30
CA THR A 139 0.87 -18.13 -8.07
C THR A 139 2.31 -18.60 -8.30
N GLY A 140 2.58 -19.85 -7.95
CA GLY A 140 3.80 -20.56 -8.31
C GLY A 140 3.55 -21.51 -9.47
N THR A 141 4.34 -21.38 -10.53
CA THR A 141 4.25 -22.22 -11.74
C THR A 141 5.57 -22.93 -12.01
N SER A 142 5.53 -24.24 -12.19
CA SER A 142 6.68 -25.06 -12.61
C SER A 142 6.24 -26.10 -13.63
N GLY A 143 6.52 -25.85 -14.91
CA GLY A 143 6.06 -26.70 -16.00
C GLY A 143 4.53 -26.77 -16.06
N ILE A 144 3.96 -27.94 -15.77
CA ILE A 144 2.51 -28.17 -15.71
C ILE A 144 1.90 -27.96 -14.32
N LEU A 145 2.74 -27.85 -13.28
CA LEU A 145 2.30 -27.70 -11.89
C LEU A 145 2.04 -26.22 -11.60
N VAL A 146 0.85 -25.93 -11.12
CA VAL A 146 0.44 -24.57 -10.73
C VAL A 146 -0.22 -24.64 -9.36
N HIS A 147 0.33 -23.90 -8.41
CA HIS A 147 -0.24 -23.75 -7.07
C HIS A 147 -0.38 -22.27 -6.73
N SER A 148 -1.40 -21.93 -5.94
CA SER A 148 -1.65 -20.55 -5.55
C SER A 148 -1.98 -20.40 -4.08
N THR A 149 -1.61 -19.27 -3.50
CA THR A 149 -2.02 -18.83 -2.17
C THR A 149 -2.55 -17.41 -2.23
N THR A 150 -3.47 -17.06 -1.34
CA THR A 150 -4.10 -15.73 -1.29
C THR A 150 -3.78 -15.04 0.02
N VAL A 151 -3.50 -13.74 -0.04
CA VAL A 151 -3.37 -12.86 1.13
C VAL A 151 -4.33 -11.68 1.00
N THR A 152 -4.78 -11.15 2.13
CA THR A 152 -5.60 -9.95 2.17
C THR A 152 -4.72 -8.73 2.42
N LEU A 153 -4.91 -7.70 1.60
CA LEU A 153 -4.26 -6.42 1.76
C LEU A 153 -5.34 -5.35 1.93
N THR A 154 -5.40 -4.74 3.10
CA THR A 154 -6.24 -3.60 3.37
C THR A 154 -5.44 -2.32 3.13
N VAL A 155 -5.97 -1.40 2.32
CA VAL A 155 -5.41 -0.07 2.11
C VAL A 155 -6.31 0.96 2.77
N GLU A 156 -5.76 1.67 3.75
CA GLU A 156 -6.42 2.76 4.48
C GLU A 156 -6.10 4.15 3.90
#